data_AF-A0AAU7RZ63-F1
#
_entry.id   AF-A0AAU7RZ63-F1
#
_cell.length_a   1.000
_cell.length_b   1.000
_cell.length_c   1.000
_cell.angle_alpha   90.00
_cell.angle_beta   90.00
_cell.angle_gamma   90.00
#
_symmetry.space_group_name_H-M   'P 1'
#
loop_
_entity.id
_entity.type
_entity.pdbx_description
1 polymer ?
#
loop_
_entity_poly.entity_id
_entity_poly.type
_entity_poly.pdbx_seq_one_letter_code
_entity_poly.pdbx_strand_id
1 'polypeptide(L)'
;MQANHVPSPSQADVLICLDNQQVASRIGSVLAEQGLSVAAIPATGIREWFEPNGCKLVVTHTAMIGDVRTRLNLPIVNLEAFIFDRPDHVAEGAARQFDGEAFIKRVFSVMSGTQKRAAG
;
A
#
# COMPACT_ATOMS: atom_id res chain seq x y z
N MET A 1 5.83 -26.32 30.01
CA MET A 1 6.19 -24.93 29.67
C MET A 1 5.85 -24.72 28.21
N GLN A 2 4.67 -24.18 27.92
CA GLN A 2 4.28 -23.84 26.54
C GLN A 2 4.82 -22.45 26.25
N ALA A 3 5.73 -22.35 25.28
CA ALA A 3 6.21 -21.08 24.78
C ALA A 3 5.02 -20.34 24.16
N ASN A 4 4.67 -19.18 24.74
CA ASN A 4 3.86 -18.18 24.07
C ASN A 4 4.58 -17.81 22.77
N HIS A 5 4.13 -18.36 21.65
CA HIS A 5 4.48 -17.82 20.35
C HIS A 5 3.74 -16.49 20.22
N VAL A 6 4.35 -15.42 20.72
CA VAL A 6 4.00 -14.08 20.28
C VAL A 6 4.28 -14.09 18.78
N PRO A 7 3.29 -13.90 17.89
CA PRO A 7 3.59 -13.74 16.49
C PRO A 7 4.55 -12.56 16.40
N SER A 8 5.81 -12.83 16.04
CA SER A 8 6.73 -11.79 15.60
C SER A 8 5.97 -10.97 14.56
N PRO A 9 6.00 -9.63 14.58
CA PRO A 9 5.25 -8.82 13.62
C PRO A 9 5.62 -9.30 12.23
N SER A 10 4.72 -10.08 11.65
CA SER A 10 4.98 -10.92 10.52
C SER A 10 5.33 -9.99 9.37
N GLN A 11 6.55 -10.15 8.87
CA GLN A 11 7.14 -9.49 7.72
C GLN A 11 6.08 -9.18 6.64
N ALA A 12 5.52 -7.96 6.66
CA ALA A 12 4.39 -7.62 5.80
C ALA A 12 4.87 -7.46 4.36
N ASP A 13 4.11 -7.93 3.37
CA ASP A 13 4.44 -7.79 1.95
C ASP A 13 4.26 -6.36 1.45
N VAL A 14 3.24 -5.66 1.96
CA VAL A 14 2.84 -4.32 1.54
C VAL A 14 2.70 -3.39 2.74
N LEU A 15 3.33 -2.22 2.65
CA LEU A 15 3.11 -1.11 3.57
C LEU A 15 2.05 -0.16 2.98
N ILE A 16 0.98 0.11 3.72
CA ILE A 16 -0.04 1.11 3.37
C ILE A 16 0.24 2.37 4.20
N CYS A 17 0.53 3.47 3.52
CA CYS A 17 0.82 4.77 4.13
C CYS A 17 -0.23 5.78 3.67
N LEU A 18 -1.36 5.83 4.40
CA LEU A 18 -2.51 6.70 4.11
C LEU A 18 -3.07 7.25 5.44
N ASP A 19 -3.43 8.53 5.48
CA ASP A 19 -4.04 9.13 6.68
C ASP A 19 -5.50 8.72 6.88
N ASN A 20 -6.22 8.48 5.79
CA ASN A 20 -7.59 8.03 5.86
C ASN A 20 -7.65 6.54 6.21
N GLN A 21 -7.92 6.24 7.49
CA GLN A 21 -7.99 4.87 8.02
C GLN A 21 -9.06 4.01 7.34
N GLN A 22 -10.17 4.58 6.91
CA GLN A 22 -11.21 3.82 6.19
C GLN A 22 -10.70 3.36 4.81
N VAL A 23 -9.99 4.24 4.11
CA VAL A 23 -9.36 3.90 2.83
C VAL A 23 -8.25 2.88 3.06
N ALA A 24 -7.39 3.07 4.05
CA ALA A 24 -6.32 2.13 4.39
C ALA A 24 -6.86 0.73 4.72
N SER A 25 -7.92 0.64 5.53
CA SER A 25 -8.57 -0.63 5.85
C SER A 25 -9.15 -1.30 4.60
N ARG A 26 -9.84 -0.55 3.74
CA ARG A 26 -10.42 -1.09 2.50
C ARG A 26 -9.35 -1.63 1.55
N ILE A 27 -8.27 -0.86 1.34
CA ILE A 27 -7.14 -1.32 0.52
C ILE A 27 -6.45 -2.52 1.15
N GLY A 28 -6.31 -2.53 2.48
CA GLY A 28 -5.79 -3.68 3.22
C GLY A 28 -6.60 -4.94 2.97
N SER A 29 -7.94 -4.86 3.02
CA SER A 29 -8.82 -5.99 2.70
C SER A 29 -8.66 -6.48 1.26
N VAL A 30 -8.63 -5.56 0.28
CA VAL A 30 -8.44 -5.93 -1.14
C VAL A 30 -7.14 -6.69 -1.35
N LEU A 31 -6.04 -6.28 -0.69
CA LEU A 31 -4.75 -6.95 -0.81
C LEU A 31 -4.70 -8.28 -0.05
N ALA A 32 -5.31 -8.33 1.13
CA ALA A 32 -5.39 -9.54 1.94
C ALA A 32 -6.22 -10.65 1.25
N GLU A 33 -7.28 -10.28 0.53
CA GLU A 33 -8.05 -11.21 -0.32
C GLU A 33 -7.21 -11.84 -1.44
N GLN A 34 -6.11 -11.19 -1.85
CA GLN A 34 -5.13 -11.71 -2.80
C GLN A 34 -3.99 -12.50 -2.11
N GLY A 35 -4.09 -12.74 -0.80
CA GLY A 35 -3.09 -13.46 -0.02
C GLY A 35 -1.86 -12.64 0.39
N LEU A 36 -1.89 -11.31 0.26
CA LEU A 36 -0.80 -10.44 0.67
C LEU A 36 -0.94 -10.04 2.13
N SER A 37 0.16 -10.11 2.87
CA SER A 37 0.22 -9.54 4.22
C SER A 37 0.39 -8.02 4.16
N VAL A 38 -0.38 -7.29 4.97
CA VAL A 38 -0.40 -5.82 4.94
C VAL A 38 -0.07 -5.23 6.31
N ALA A 39 0.76 -4.19 6.31
CA ALA A 39 0.95 -3.30 7.44
C ALA A 39 0.41 -1.92 7.07
N ALA A 40 -0.36 -1.28 7.94
CA ALA A 40 -0.88 0.07 7.70
C ALA A 40 -0.34 1.03 8.76
N ILE A 41 0.15 2.18 8.31
CA ILE A 41 0.58 3.29 9.16
C ILE A 41 -0.08 4.59 8.68
N PRO A 42 -0.38 5.53 9.59
CA PRO A 42 -0.73 6.89 9.18
C PRO A 42 0.45 7.52 8.43
N ALA A 43 0.19 8.54 7.61
CA ALA A 43 1.24 9.16 6.82
C ALA A 43 2.30 9.84 7.71
N THR A 44 1.88 10.35 8.88
CA THR A 44 2.78 10.85 9.93
C THR A 44 3.76 9.79 10.44
N GLY A 45 3.38 8.51 10.42
CA GLY A 45 4.22 7.40 10.86
C GLY A 45 5.47 7.21 10.01
N ILE A 46 5.52 7.75 8.79
CA ILE A 46 6.71 7.70 7.94
C ILE A 46 7.79 8.72 8.36
N ARG A 47 7.39 9.74 9.14
CA ARG A 47 8.32 10.74 9.68
C ARG A 47 9.08 10.18 10.88
N GLU A 48 8.50 9.21 11.58
CA GLU A 48 9.13 8.45 12.65
C GLU A 48 9.98 7.32 12.04
N TRP A 49 11.00 6.83 12.78
CA TRP A 49 11.86 5.77 12.28
C TRP A 49 11.03 4.49 12.07
N PHE A 50 10.81 4.11 10.82
CA PHE A 50 10.08 2.91 10.44
C PHE A 50 11.01 1.96 9.69
N GLU A 51 11.21 0.76 10.25
CA GLU A 51 11.87 -0.32 9.52
C GLU A 51 10.81 -1.13 8.77
N PRO A 52 10.80 -1.11 7.42
CA PRO A 52 9.78 -1.77 6.63
C PRO A 52 10.07 -3.27 6.50
N ASN A 53 10.54 -3.93 7.56
CA ASN A 53 11.14 -5.26 7.55
C ASN A 53 10.33 -6.25 6.66
N GLY A 54 10.87 -6.49 5.46
CA GLY A 54 10.37 -7.36 4.39
C GLY A 54 9.18 -6.89 3.54
N CYS A 55 8.74 -5.64 3.70
CA CYS A 55 7.86 -4.99 2.73
C CYS A 55 8.54 -4.89 1.36
N LYS A 56 7.79 -5.27 0.34
CA LYS A 56 8.23 -5.28 -1.06
C LYS A 56 7.81 -4.02 -1.81
N LEU A 57 6.79 -3.30 -1.32
CA LEU A 57 6.33 -2.03 -1.84
C LEU A 57 5.52 -1.23 -0.81
N VAL A 58 5.31 0.05 -1.14
CA VAL A 58 4.47 0.98 -0.40
C VAL A 58 3.28 1.42 -1.26
N VAL A 59 2.07 1.39 -0.70
CA VAL A 59 0.87 2.01 -1.27
C VAL A 59 0.64 3.35 -0.57
N THR A 60 0.51 4.43 -1.33
CA THR A 60 0.35 5.79 -0.77
C THR A 60 -0.42 6.72 -1.72
N HIS A 61 -0.70 7.95 -1.27
CA HIS A 61 -1.27 9.04 -2.08
C HIS A 61 -0.17 9.93 -2.69
N THR A 62 -0.51 10.70 -3.73
CA THR A 62 0.48 11.56 -4.45
C THR A 62 1.24 12.48 -3.50
N ALA A 63 0.55 13.10 -2.54
CA ALA A 63 1.14 14.05 -1.60
C ALA A 63 2.27 13.44 -0.74
N MET A 64 2.23 12.14 -0.47
CA MET A 64 3.18 11.46 0.40
C MET A 64 4.34 10.80 -0.34
N ILE A 65 4.32 10.76 -1.68
CA ILE A 65 5.35 10.08 -2.48
C ILE A 65 6.75 10.66 -2.19
N GLY A 66 6.86 11.98 -2.03
CA GLY A 66 8.13 12.64 -1.70
C GLY A 66 8.71 12.11 -0.40
N ASP A 67 7.94 12.16 0.68
CA ASP A 67 8.36 11.71 2.00
C ASP A 67 8.69 10.21 2.01
N VAL A 68 7.84 9.37 1.39
CA VAL A 68 8.08 7.93 1.27
C VAL A 68 9.42 7.65 0.58
N ARG A 69 9.73 8.33 -0.53
CA ARG A 69 11.01 8.13 -1.26
C ARG A 69 12.22 8.56 -0.47
N THR A 70 12.10 9.60 0.36
CA THR A 70 13.24 10.09 1.17
C THR A 70 13.60 9.14 2.31
N ARG A 71 12.63 8.33 2.76
CA ARG A 71 12.78 7.45 3.94
C ARG A 71 12.92 5.98 3.59
N LEU A 72 12.21 5.53 2.57
CA LEU A 72 12.11 4.12 2.19
C LEU A 72 12.62 3.94 0.76
N ASN A 73 13.60 3.05 0.60
CA ASN A 73 14.04 2.61 -0.73
C ASN A 73 13.17 1.46 -1.25
N LEU A 74 11.86 1.68 -1.29
CA LEU A 74 10.87 0.71 -1.76
C LEU A 74 10.11 1.25 -2.97
N PRO A 75 9.67 0.36 -3.89
CA PRO A 75 8.74 0.74 -4.93
C PRO A 75 7.44 1.33 -4.35
N ILE A 76 6.86 2.30 -5.07
CA ILE A 76 5.65 3.00 -4.66
C ILE A 76 4.53 2.76 -5.66
N VAL A 77 3.35 2.43 -5.16
CA VAL A 77 2.09 2.41 -5.90
C VAL A 77 1.25 3.59 -5.41
N ASN A 78 0.99 4.54 -6.30
CA ASN A 78 0.10 5.67 -6.04
C ASN A 78 -1.35 5.21 -6.17
N LEU A 79 -2.13 5.27 -5.09
CA LEU A 79 -3.52 4.85 -5.07
C LEU A 79 -4.40 5.69 -6.02
N GLU A 80 -4.11 6.98 -6.15
CA GLU A 80 -4.92 7.91 -6.96
C GLU A 80 -4.89 7.58 -8.45
N ALA A 81 -3.87 6.84 -8.92
CA ALA A 81 -3.79 6.39 -10.31
C ALA A 81 -4.90 5.39 -10.70
N PHE A 82 -5.66 4.89 -9.72
CA PHE A 82 -6.74 3.91 -9.91
C PHE A 82 -8.10 4.48 -9.52
N ILE A 83 -8.19 5.79 -9.29
CA ILE A 83 -9.42 6.48 -8.92
C ILE A 83 -9.80 7.40 -10.08
N PHE A 84 -11.02 7.25 -10.57
CA PHE A 84 -11.53 7.99 -11.71
C PHE A 84 -12.89 8.62 -11.40
N ASP A 85 -13.18 9.75 -12.02
CA ASP A 85 -14.51 10.36 -11.95
C ASP A 85 -15.49 9.53 -12.79
N ARG A 86 -16.68 9.27 -12.26
CA ARG A 86 -17.74 8.63 -13.05
C ARG A 86 -18.25 9.63 -14.11
N PRO A 87 -18.34 9.22 -15.38
CA PRO A 87 -18.75 10.11 -16.46
C PRO A 87 -20.20 10.62 -16.33
N ASP A 88 -21.07 9.91 -15.61
CA ASP A 88 -22.51 10.22 -15.54
C ASP A 88 -22.94 11.23 -14.46
N HIS A 89 -22.01 11.78 -13.66
CA HIS A 89 -22.35 12.74 -12.60
C HIS A 89 -21.51 14.01 -12.69
N VAL A 90 -21.88 14.91 -13.61
CA VAL A 90 -21.31 16.27 -13.75
C VAL A 90 -21.84 17.25 -12.68
N ALA A 91 -22.16 16.74 -11.49
CA ALA A 91 -22.54 17.56 -10.34
C ALA A 91 -21.38 17.54 -9.33
N GLU A 92 -21.09 18.69 -8.71
CA GLU A 92 -20.10 18.79 -7.63
C GLU A 92 -20.38 17.71 -6.57
N GLY A 93 -19.43 16.78 -6.40
CA GLY A 93 -19.60 15.59 -5.54
C GLY A 93 -19.72 14.24 -6.28
N ALA A 94 -19.35 14.18 -7.56
CA ALA A 94 -19.31 12.94 -8.34
C ALA A 94 -18.71 11.75 -7.56
N ALA A 95 -19.42 10.62 -7.54
CA ALA A 95 -18.95 9.40 -6.90
C ALA A 95 -17.68 8.89 -7.62
N ARG A 96 -16.52 9.02 -6.96
CA ARG A 96 -15.25 8.49 -7.45
C ARG A 96 -15.30 6.97 -7.52
N GLN A 97 -14.88 6.40 -8.65
CA GLN A 97 -14.79 4.97 -8.85
C GLN A 97 -13.35 4.50 -8.68
N PHE A 98 -13.16 3.40 -7.94
CA PHE A 98 -11.88 2.74 -7.78
C PHE A 98 -11.79 1.50 -8.67
N ASP A 99 -10.76 1.42 -9.51
CA ASP A 99 -10.44 0.25 -10.31
C ASP A 99 -9.52 -0.69 -9.53
N GLY A 100 -10.16 -1.57 -8.75
CA GLY A 100 -9.45 -2.54 -7.91
C GLY A 100 -8.66 -3.58 -8.71
N GLU A 101 -9.13 -3.95 -9.91
CA GLU A 101 -8.46 -4.95 -10.74
C GLU A 101 -7.14 -4.40 -11.31
N ALA A 102 -7.17 -3.19 -11.86
CA ALA A 102 -5.97 -2.50 -12.34
C ALA A 102 -4.98 -2.25 -11.19
N PHE A 103 -5.48 -1.89 -10.00
CA PHE A 103 -4.66 -1.72 -8.80
C PHE A 103 -3.93 -3.02 -8.43
N ILE A 104 -4.65 -4.13 -8.30
CA ILE A 104 -4.06 -5.44 -7.96
C ILE A 104 -3.00 -5.85 -9.00
N LYS A 105 -3.33 -5.74 -10.29
CA LYS A 105 -2.38 -6.02 -11.39
C LYS A 105 -1.09 -5.20 -11.24
N ARG A 106 -1.21 -3.92 -10.89
CA ARG A 106 -0.05 -3.06 -10.69
C ARG A 106 0.79 -3.50 -9.50
N VAL A 107 0.16 -3.81 -8.36
CA VAL A 107 0.83 -4.28 -7.14
C VAL A 107 1.69 -5.51 -7.45
N PHE A 108 1.11 -6.55 -8.04
CA PHE A 108 1.85 -7.77 -8.39
C PHE A 108 2.96 -7.51 -9.42
N SER A 109 2.68 -6.72 -10.45
CA SER A 109 3.69 -6.34 -11.46
C SER A 109 4.92 -5.69 -10.83
N VAL A 110 4.71 -4.78 -9.87
CA VAL A 110 5.78 -4.10 -9.13
C VAL A 110 6.55 -5.09 -8.24
N MET A 111 5.85 -5.94 -7.47
CA MET A 111 6.48 -6.94 -6.61
C MET A 111 7.37 -7.92 -7.39
N SER A 112 6.92 -8.39 -8.56
CA SER A 112 7.70 -9.28 -9.42
C SER A 112 8.91 -8.57 -10.06
N GLY A 113 8.78 -7.28 -10.35
CA GLY A 113 9.89 -6.46 -10.86
C GLY A 113 11.02 -6.27 -9.84
N THR A 114 10.68 -6.12 -8.57
CA THR A 114 11.66 -6.00 -7.47
C THR A 114 12.47 -7.29 -7.29
N GLN A 115 11.81 -8.45 -7.36
CA GLN A 115 12.49 -9.75 -7.24
C GLN A 115 13.51 -9.98 -8.35
N LYS A 116 13.21 -9.58 -9.60
CA LYS A 116 14.13 -9.74 -10.73
C LYS A 116 15.39 -8.87 -10.62
N ARG A 117 15.32 -7.72 -9.94
CA ARG A 117 16.47 -6.82 -9.75
C ARG A 117 17.36 -7.19 -8.57
N ALA A 118 16.83 -7.88 -7.56
CA ALA A 118 17.60 -8.32 -6.40
C ALA A 118 18.44 -9.58 -6.66
N ALA A 119 18.17 -10.31 -7.75
CA ALA A 119 18.86 -11.55 -8.13
C ALA A 119 19.94 -11.34 -9.22
N GLY A 120 20.27 -10.09 -9.55
CA GLY A 120 21.24 -9.72 -10.59
C GLY A 120 22.39 -8.87 -10.05
#